data_AF-A0A7S0HY92-F1
#
_entry.id   AF-A0A7S0HY92-F1
#
_cell.length_a   1.000
_cell.length_b   1.000
_cell.length_c   1.000
_cell.angle_alpha   90.00
_cell.angle_beta   90.00
_cell.angle_gamma   90.00
#
_symmetry.space_group_name_H-M   'P 1'
#
loop_
_entity.id
_entity.type
_entity.pdbx_description
1 polymer ?
#
loop_
_entity_poly.entity_id
_entity_poly.type
_entity_poly.pdbx_seq_one_letter_code
_entity_poly.pdbx_strand_id
1 'polypeptide(L)'
;MGHNRWMLFSFHPETGQRVRCSVGEDYAAIFGMHTEEFMARLASNDLPIPSTEIDMFCMVVDSFCNGLSEKCDSCVRMNYVGSSKHVPCIYRHTVVKEDDCWGRNIRTIYSFEPVTPADYDLMIKFQPERVRPFSKLLGDVRTYEELLQSHKSDMQFRGKIAYWRKSGVQRKKLELLGQHMMACFKEAGAKLQEVLETVGD
;
A
#
# COMPACT_ATOMS: atom_id res chain seq x y z
N MET A 1 -0.66 18.58 6.28
CA MET A 1 -1.07 17.22 6.69
C MET A 1 -2.40 17.39 7.41
N GLY A 2 -3.51 17.00 6.75
CA GLY A 2 -4.85 17.50 7.11
C GLY A 2 -5.59 16.75 8.21
N HIS A 3 -5.15 15.56 8.62
CA HIS A 3 -5.83 14.78 9.66
C HIS A 3 -4.82 13.94 10.46
N ASN A 4 -5.13 13.64 11.74
CA ASN A 4 -4.30 12.85 12.66
C ASN A 4 -4.23 11.35 12.29
N ARG A 5 -4.32 11.02 10.99
CA ARG A 5 -4.28 9.67 10.42
C ARG A 5 -2.91 9.38 9.82
N TRP A 6 -1.91 9.29 10.69
CA TRP A 6 -0.55 8.95 10.29
C TRP A 6 0.08 7.93 11.23
N MET A 7 1.06 7.19 10.71
CA MET A 7 1.94 6.29 11.46
C MET A 7 3.37 6.62 11.05
N LEU A 8 4.27 6.69 12.02
CA LEU A 8 5.65 7.08 11.84
C LEU A 8 6.54 6.01 12.47
N PHE A 9 7.47 5.49 11.67
CA PHE A 9 8.59 4.70 12.16
C PHE A 9 9.86 5.54 12.10
N SER A 10 10.66 5.50 13.17
CA SER A 10 12.02 6.03 13.18
C SER A 10 13.01 4.88 13.25
N PHE A 11 14.14 5.05 12.59
CA PHE A 11 15.16 4.03 12.45
C PHE A 11 16.50 4.55 12.98
N HIS A 12 17.29 3.66 13.56
CA HIS A 12 18.67 3.95 13.88
C HIS A 12 19.46 4.01 12.56
N PRO A 13 20.14 5.12 12.25
CA PRO A 13 20.73 5.34 10.93
C PRO A 13 21.81 4.30 10.58
N GLU A 14 22.56 3.81 11.56
CA GLU A 14 23.64 2.84 11.31
C GLU A 14 23.19 1.39 11.23
N THR A 15 22.16 0.99 12.01
CA THR A 15 21.76 -0.42 12.11
C THR A 15 20.49 -0.72 11.32
N GLY A 16 19.78 0.31 10.85
CA GLY A 16 18.46 0.20 10.23
C GLY A 16 17.36 -0.30 11.19
N GLN A 17 17.67 -0.50 12.48
CA GLN A 17 16.70 -1.02 13.43
C GLN A 17 15.65 0.05 13.75
N ARG A 18 14.37 -0.36 13.78
CA ARG A 18 13.26 0.50 14.21
C ARG A 18 13.43 0.84 15.69
N VAL A 19 13.63 2.12 16.00
CA VAL A 19 13.80 2.63 17.38
C VAL A 19 12.52 3.23 17.96
N ARG A 20 11.60 3.67 17.10
CA ARG A 20 10.36 4.32 17.53
C ARG A 20 9.22 4.00 16.58
N CYS A 21 8.03 3.86 17.14
CA CYS A 21 6.76 3.90 16.43
C CYS A 21 5.88 4.98 17.08
N SER A 22 5.25 5.83 16.29
CA SER A 22 4.29 6.82 16.75
C SER A 22 3.11 6.86 15.80
N VAL A 23 1.91 7.04 16.34
CA VAL A 23 0.67 7.04 15.56
C VAL A 23 -0.12 8.28 15.92
N GLY A 24 -0.75 8.88 14.92
CA GLY A 24 -1.73 9.93 15.12
C GLY A 24 -3.02 9.35 15.71
N GLU A 25 -3.76 10.19 16.42
CA GLU A 25 -4.96 9.85 17.18
C GLU A 25 -6.04 9.14 16.34
N ASP A 26 -6.17 9.52 15.06
CA ASP A 26 -7.21 8.99 14.17
C ASP A 26 -6.75 7.77 13.38
N TYR A 27 -5.47 7.38 13.46
CA TYR A 27 -4.95 6.27 12.65
C TYR A 27 -5.55 4.93 13.08
N ALA A 28 -5.60 4.67 14.39
CA ALA A 28 -6.17 3.44 14.93
C ALA A 28 -7.67 3.32 14.65
N ALA A 29 -8.39 4.45 14.53
CA ALA A 29 -9.80 4.48 14.18
C ALA A 29 -10.09 3.89 12.79
N ILE A 30 -9.13 3.95 11.85
CA ILE A 30 -9.24 3.29 10.54
C ILE A 30 -9.44 1.77 10.72
N PHE A 31 -8.77 1.20 11.72
CA PHE A 31 -8.84 -0.21 12.08
C PHE A 31 -9.95 -0.51 13.11
N GLY A 32 -10.75 0.50 13.48
CA GLY A 32 -11.80 0.35 14.50
C GLY A 32 -11.27 0.02 15.89
N MET A 33 -10.03 0.41 16.20
CA MET A 33 -9.35 0.09 17.45
C MET A 33 -9.03 1.36 18.24
N HIS A 34 -8.89 1.22 19.56
CA HIS A 34 -8.23 2.23 20.38
C HIS A 34 -6.73 2.26 20.05
N THR A 35 -6.08 3.42 20.20
CA THR A 35 -4.66 3.61 19.87
C THR A 35 -3.74 2.63 20.61
N GLU A 36 -3.99 2.39 21.90
CA GLU A 36 -3.19 1.45 22.70
C GLU A 36 -3.35 0.00 22.22
N GLU A 37 -4.57 -0.41 21.89
CA GLU A 37 -4.85 -1.75 21.35
C GLU A 37 -4.15 -1.94 19.99
N PHE A 38 -4.26 -0.93 19.11
CA PHE A 38 -3.60 -0.95 17.81
C PHE A 38 -2.09 -1.12 17.96
N MET A 39 -1.45 -0.35 18.84
CA MET A 39 -0.01 -0.41 19.09
C MET A 39 0.42 -1.75 19.69
N ALA A 40 -0.37 -2.32 20.62
CA ALA A 40 -0.10 -3.64 21.20
C ALA A 40 -0.16 -4.74 20.13
N ARG A 41 -1.20 -4.74 19.29
CA ARG A 41 -1.34 -5.70 18.17
C ARG A 41 -0.27 -5.51 17.09
N LEU A 42 0.11 -4.27 16.79
CA LEU A 42 1.21 -3.97 15.88
C LEU A 42 2.52 -4.59 16.38
N ALA A 43 2.80 -4.46 17.69
CA ALA A 43 4.00 -5.02 18.30
C ALA A 43 4.01 -6.57 18.27
N SER A 44 2.85 -7.21 18.40
CA SER A 44 2.70 -8.66 18.32
C SER A 44 2.51 -9.22 16.91
N ASN A 45 2.54 -8.36 15.87
CA ASN A 45 2.20 -8.71 14.48
C ASN A 45 0.80 -9.34 14.32
N ASP A 46 -0.17 -8.89 15.11
CA ASP A 46 -1.56 -9.38 15.14
C ASP A 46 -2.56 -8.32 14.63
N LEU A 47 -2.14 -7.51 13.65
CA LEU A 47 -3.04 -6.58 12.99
C LEU A 47 -3.77 -7.26 11.83
N PRO A 48 -5.10 -7.04 11.69
CA PRO A 48 -5.83 -7.53 10.54
C PRO A 48 -5.39 -6.79 9.28
N ILE A 49 -5.40 -7.48 8.14
CA ILE A 49 -5.26 -6.85 6.83
C ILE A 49 -6.55 -6.06 6.54
N PRO A 50 -6.50 -4.73 6.42
CA PRO A 50 -7.72 -3.91 6.31
C PRO A 50 -8.26 -3.85 4.88
N SER A 51 -7.54 -4.35 3.88
CA SER A 51 -7.95 -4.35 2.47
C SER A 51 -8.04 -5.79 1.93
N THR A 52 -8.21 -5.95 0.63
CA THR A 52 -8.17 -7.29 0.02
C THR A 52 -6.72 -7.79 -0.04
N GLU A 53 -6.51 -9.11 0.04
CA GLU A 53 -5.17 -9.70 -0.03
C GLU A 53 -4.40 -9.25 -1.30
N ILE A 54 -5.08 -9.05 -2.42
CA ILE A 54 -4.48 -8.58 -3.67
C ILE A 54 -4.11 -7.10 -3.64
N ASP A 55 -4.97 -6.25 -3.10
CA ASP A 55 -4.68 -4.81 -2.98
C ASP A 55 -3.45 -4.62 -2.08
N MET A 56 -3.38 -5.32 -0.93
CA MET A 56 -2.17 -5.31 -0.08
C MET A 56 -0.94 -5.82 -0.81
N PHE A 57 -1.04 -6.96 -1.50
CA PHE A 57 0.10 -7.54 -2.21
C PHE A 57 0.66 -6.55 -3.25
N CYS A 58 -0.21 -5.96 -4.08
CA CYS A 58 0.16 -4.96 -5.05
C CYS A 58 0.83 -3.74 -4.40
N MET A 59 0.28 -3.23 -3.31
CA MET A 59 0.88 -2.11 -2.57
C MET A 59 2.26 -2.42 -1.99
N VAL A 60 2.44 -3.62 -1.43
CA VAL A 60 3.72 -4.05 -0.85
C VAL A 60 4.77 -4.19 -1.95
N VAL A 61 4.43 -4.83 -3.07
CA VAL A 61 5.33 -4.96 -4.22
C VAL A 61 5.71 -3.59 -4.79
N ASP A 62 4.72 -2.70 -4.96
CA ASP A 62 4.95 -1.34 -5.44
C ASP A 62 5.87 -0.55 -4.49
N SER A 63 5.67 -0.69 -3.17
CA SER A 63 6.50 -0.05 -2.15
C SER A 63 7.96 -0.53 -2.21
N PHE A 64 8.20 -1.82 -2.48
CA PHE A 64 9.54 -2.35 -2.69
C PHE A 64 10.17 -1.81 -3.98
N CYS A 65 9.41 -1.77 -5.08
CA CYS A 65 9.90 -1.26 -6.36
C CYS A 65 10.23 0.24 -6.29
N ASN A 66 9.50 0.98 -5.45
CA ASN A 66 9.72 2.40 -5.16
C ASN A 66 10.49 2.61 -3.84
N GLY A 67 11.33 1.64 -3.46
CA GLY A 67 12.11 1.65 -2.22
C GLY A 67 13.02 2.87 -2.06
N LEU A 68 13.51 3.43 -3.17
CA LEU A 68 14.38 4.61 -3.19
C LEU A 68 13.62 5.93 -3.38
N SER A 69 12.31 5.88 -3.67
CA SER A 69 11.50 7.09 -3.81
C SER A 69 11.24 7.69 -2.43
N GLU A 70 11.57 8.96 -2.26
CA GLU A 70 11.28 9.75 -1.04
C GLU A 70 9.78 9.81 -0.75
N LYS A 71 8.95 9.82 -1.80
CA LYS A 71 7.51 9.87 -1.67
C LYS A 71 6.82 8.92 -2.65
N CYS A 72 5.85 8.19 -2.13
CA CYS A 72 4.94 7.36 -2.92
C CYS A 72 3.50 7.64 -2.50
N ASP A 73 2.60 7.79 -3.47
CA ASP A 73 1.17 7.99 -3.23
C ASP A 73 0.41 6.90 -3.97
N SER A 74 -0.51 6.23 -3.28
CA SER A 74 -1.46 5.30 -3.90
C SER A 74 -2.81 5.38 -3.20
N CYS A 75 -3.85 4.80 -3.80
CA CYS A 75 -5.17 4.68 -3.22
C CYS A 75 -5.42 3.23 -2.81
N VAL A 76 -5.88 3.06 -1.58
CA VAL A 76 -6.21 1.75 -1.01
C VAL A 76 -7.63 1.75 -0.53
N ARG A 77 -8.36 0.69 -0.90
CA ARG A 77 -9.69 0.42 -0.39
C ARG A 77 -9.56 -0.34 0.92
N MET A 78 -10.03 0.24 2.01
CA MET A 78 -9.98 -0.35 3.35
C MET A 78 -11.38 -0.62 3.88
N ASN A 79 -11.53 -1.70 4.63
CA ASN A 79 -12.67 -1.94 5.49
C ASN A 79 -12.59 -1.00 6.68
N TYR A 80 -13.59 -0.14 6.84
CA TYR A 80 -13.78 0.52 8.11
C TYR A 80 -14.35 -0.49 9.11
N VAL A 81 -13.56 -0.82 10.14
CA VAL A 81 -13.93 -1.79 11.17
C VAL A 81 -14.65 -1.12 12.36
N GLY A 82 -14.63 0.22 12.44
CA GLY A 82 -15.13 0.98 13.60
C GLY A 82 -16.65 1.20 13.69
N SER A 83 -17.47 0.56 12.85
CA SER A 83 -18.93 0.64 12.98
C SER A 83 -19.60 -0.70 12.74
N SER A 84 -20.81 -0.89 13.28
CA SER A 84 -21.62 -2.11 13.11
C SER A 84 -21.96 -2.42 11.63
N LYS A 85 -21.76 -1.44 10.73
CA LYS A 85 -21.83 -1.62 9.28
C LYS A 85 -20.43 -1.56 8.72
N HIS A 86 -19.95 -2.65 8.13
CA HIS A 86 -18.73 -2.66 7.33
C HIS A 86 -18.95 -1.80 6.08
N VAL A 87 -18.56 -0.52 6.16
CA VAL A 87 -18.61 0.40 5.02
C VAL A 87 -17.18 0.52 4.49
N PRO A 88 -16.88 -0.03 3.29
CA PRO A 88 -15.57 0.17 2.70
C PRO A 88 -15.38 1.65 2.36
N CYS A 89 -14.15 2.14 2.52
CA CYS A 89 -13.76 3.49 2.15
C CYS A 89 -12.43 3.45 1.40
N ILE A 90 -12.20 4.41 0.51
CA ILE A 90 -10.94 4.53 -0.22
C ILE A 90 -10.13 5.66 0.40
N TYR A 91 -8.90 5.34 0.79
CA TYR A 91 -7.94 6.28 1.34
C TYR A 91 -6.80 6.48 0.35
N ARG A 92 -6.29 7.71 0.26
CA ARG A 92 -4.98 7.99 -0.30
C ARG A 92 -3.96 7.63 0.77
N HIS A 93 -3.21 6.59 0.49
CA HIS A 93 -2.06 6.17 1.26
C HIS A 93 -0.83 6.89 0.73
N THR A 94 -0.22 7.72 1.57
CA THR A 94 1.03 8.41 1.25
C THR A 94 2.14 7.83 2.11
N VAL A 95 3.26 7.47 1.49
CA VAL A 95 4.49 7.09 2.17
C VAL A 95 5.51 8.19 1.91
N VAL A 96 6.07 8.76 2.97
CA VAL A 96 7.19 9.70 2.91
C VAL A 96 8.37 9.10 3.66
N LYS A 97 9.54 9.09 3.04
CA LYS A 97 10.81 8.69 3.62
C LYS A 97 11.66 9.93 3.81
N GLU A 98 12.23 10.06 4.98
CA GLU A 98 13.22 11.07 5.27
C GLU A 98 14.55 10.34 5.46
N ASP A 99 15.51 10.70 4.61
CA ASP A 99 16.87 10.20 4.67
C ASP A 99 17.79 11.26 5.29
N ASP A 100 18.87 10.81 5.92
CA ASP A 100 19.92 11.72 6.38
C ASP A 100 20.85 12.17 5.24
N CYS A 101 21.87 12.95 5.56
CA CYS A 101 22.84 13.43 4.57
C CYS A 101 23.67 12.33 3.88
N TRP A 102 23.59 11.08 4.35
CA TRP A 102 24.25 9.92 3.77
C TRP A 102 23.26 8.98 3.08
N GLY A 103 22.02 9.42 2.86
CA GLY A 103 20.99 8.62 2.17
C GLY A 103 20.42 7.47 3.02
N ARG A 104 20.61 7.50 4.35
CA ARG A 104 20.09 6.46 5.24
C ARG A 104 18.71 6.86 5.74
N ASN A 105 17.73 5.99 5.59
CA ASN A 105 16.37 6.23 6.07
C ASN A 105 16.34 6.36 7.59
N ILE A 106 15.99 7.55 8.07
CA ILE A 106 15.84 7.86 9.50
C ILE A 106 14.38 7.88 9.92
N ARG A 107 13.46 8.09 8.98
CA ARG A 107 12.03 8.13 9.25
C ARG A 107 11.22 7.69 8.04
N THR A 108 10.19 6.90 8.29
CA THR A 108 9.14 6.64 7.31
C THR A 108 7.78 7.00 7.90
N ILE A 109 7.03 7.83 7.18
CA ILE A 109 5.72 8.35 7.55
C ILE A 109 4.69 7.77 6.58
N TYR A 110 3.70 7.08 7.12
CA TYR A 110 2.52 6.60 6.42
C TYR A 110 1.36 7.52 6.78
N SER A 111 0.62 8.03 5.82
CA SER A 111 -0.62 8.78 6.09
C SER A 111 -1.78 8.27 5.23
N PHE A 112 -2.98 8.38 5.79
CA PHE A 112 -4.22 7.95 5.16
C PHE A 112 -5.21 9.09 5.14
N GLU A 113 -5.53 9.59 3.96
CA GLU A 113 -6.50 10.66 3.76
C GLU A 113 -7.72 10.12 2.99
N PRO A 114 -8.96 10.32 3.48
CA PRO A 114 -10.15 9.90 2.73
C PRO A 114 -10.18 10.56 1.34
N VAL A 115 -10.55 9.79 0.32
CA VAL A 115 -10.65 10.28 -1.06
C VAL A 115 -12.11 10.44 -1.43
N THR A 116 -12.45 11.55 -2.09
CA THR A 116 -13.79 11.75 -2.61
C THR A 116 -14.00 10.93 -3.89
N PRO A 117 -15.24 10.55 -4.25
CA PRO A 117 -15.51 9.84 -5.51
C PRO A 117 -14.99 10.60 -6.74
N ALA A 118 -15.20 11.91 -6.78
CA ALA A 118 -14.76 12.76 -7.88
C ALA A 118 -13.24 12.79 -8.02
N ASP A 119 -12.51 12.91 -6.90
CA ASP A 119 -11.04 12.89 -6.92
C ASP A 119 -10.53 11.52 -7.38
N TYR A 120 -11.09 10.45 -6.86
CA TYR A 120 -10.68 9.10 -7.21
C TYR A 120 -10.88 8.81 -8.70
N ASP A 121 -12.08 9.10 -9.23
CA ASP A 121 -12.43 8.83 -10.62
C ASP A 121 -11.60 9.70 -11.58
N LEU A 122 -11.24 10.92 -11.18
CA LEU A 122 -10.29 11.75 -11.91
C LEU A 122 -8.90 11.12 -11.91
N MET A 123 -8.37 10.75 -10.75
CA MET A 123 -7.03 10.21 -10.63
C MET A 123 -6.90 8.87 -11.37
N ILE A 124 -7.86 7.94 -11.26
CA ILE A 124 -7.79 6.63 -11.94
C ILE A 124 -7.85 6.79 -13.46
N LYS A 125 -8.57 7.80 -13.97
CA LYS A 125 -8.64 8.10 -15.40
C LYS A 125 -7.30 8.59 -15.96
N PHE A 126 -6.60 9.44 -15.22
CA PHE A 126 -5.38 10.11 -15.71
C PHE A 126 -4.07 9.46 -15.25
N GLN A 127 -4.06 8.79 -14.09
CA GLN A 127 -2.87 8.21 -13.45
C GLN A 127 -3.18 6.84 -12.81
N PRO A 128 -3.72 5.86 -13.57
CA PRO A 128 -4.20 4.61 -13.01
C PRO A 128 -3.13 3.83 -12.23
N GLU A 129 -1.89 3.78 -12.74
CA GLU A 129 -0.79 3.04 -12.10
C GLU A 129 -0.31 3.70 -10.80
N ARG A 130 -0.49 5.02 -10.64
CA ARG A 130 -0.20 5.70 -9.37
C ARG A 130 -1.32 5.45 -8.36
N VAL A 131 -2.57 5.44 -8.81
CA VAL A 131 -3.74 5.28 -7.94
C VAL A 131 -3.87 3.86 -7.44
N ARG A 132 -3.79 2.86 -8.32
CA ARG A 132 -3.83 1.44 -7.92
C ARG A 132 -2.78 0.67 -8.73
N PRO A 133 -1.54 0.59 -8.23
CA PRO A 133 -0.45 -0.10 -8.90
C PRO A 133 -0.86 -1.50 -9.34
N PHE A 134 -0.56 -1.84 -10.59
CA PHE A 134 -0.82 -3.15 -11.20
C PHE A 134 -2.31 -3.52 -11.40
N SER A 135 -3.28 -2.68 -10.98
CA SER A 135 -4.70 -3.02 -11.10
C SER A 135 -5.13 -3.16 -12.56
N LYS A 136 -4.59 -2.33 -13.45
CA LYS A 136 -4.86 -2.38 -14.88
C LYS A 136 -4.42 -3.70 -15.52
N LEU A 137 -3.30 -4.28 -15.07
CA LEU A 137 -2.82 -5.59 -15.54
C LEU A 137 -3.77 -6.73 -15.15
N LEU A 138 -4.48 -6.56 -14.03
CA LEU A 138 -5.57 -7.45 -13.61
C LEU A 138 -6.89 -7.16 -14.37
N GLY A 139 -6.93 -6.11 -15.18
CA GLY A 139 -8.12 -5.64 -15.88
C GLY A 139 -9.09 -4.89 -14.97
N ASP A 140 -8.60 -4.34 -13.86
CA ASP A 140 -9.38 -3.58 -12.90
C ASP A 140 -9.26 -2.08 -13.17
N VAL A 141 -10.31 -1.53 -13.80
CA VAL A 141 -10.47 -0.12 -14.16
C VAL A 141 -11.70 0.49 -13.51
N ARG A 142 -12.17 -0.13 -12.41
CA ARG A 142 -13.40 0.24 -11.73
C ARG A 142 -13.34 1.65 -11.14
N THR A 143 -14.46 2.35 -11.21
CA THR A 143 -14.72 3.63 -10.53
C THR A 143 -14.77 3.46 -9.01
N TYR A 144 -14.80 4.59 -8.29
CA TYR A 144 -14.92 4.62 -6.84
C TYR A 144 -16.10 3.76 -6.35
N GLU A 145 -17.30 3.99 -6.91
CA GLU A 145 -18.53 3.33 -6.48
C GLU A 145 -18.51 1.82 -6.79
N GLU A 146 -18.06 1.44 -7.99
CA GLU A 146 -17.94 0.04 -8.38
C GLU A 146 -16.98 -0.73 -7.45
N LEU A 147 -15.91 -0.08 -6.99
CA LEU A 147 -14.99 -0.64 -6.01
C LEU A 147 -15.63 -0.82 -4.64
N LEU A 148 -16.43 0.12 -4.16
CA LEU A 148 -17.11 -0.05 -2.88
C LEU A 148 -18.15 -1.18 -2.94
N GLN A 149 -18.96 -1.25 -4.00
CA GLN A 149 -20.01 -2.26 -4.16
C GLN A 149 -19.46 -3.69 -4.23
N SER A 150 -18.32 -3.87 -4.90
CA SER A 150 -17.71 -5.20 -5.09
C SER A 150 -16.82 -5.65 -3.92
N HIS A 151 -16.61 -4.80 -2.91
CA HIS A 151 -15.62 -5.02 -1.85
C HIS A 151 -15.80 -6.36 -1.11
N LYS A 152 -17.01 -6.65 -0.65
CA LYS A 152 -17.31 -7.90 0.09
C LYS A 152 -16.99 -9.14 -0.74
N SER A 153 -17.25 -9.11 -2.04
CA SER A 153 -16.93 -10.21 -2.96
C SER A 153 -15.43 -10.35 -3.20
N ASP A 154 -14.68 -9.24 -3.19
CA ASP A 154 -13.24 -9.22 -3.42
C ASP A 154 -12.45 -9.72 -2.20
N MET A 155 -12.98 -9.54 -0.99
CA MET A 155 -12.39 -10.10 0.24
C MET A 155 -12.30 -11.64 0.21
N GLN A 156 -13.09 -12.32 -0.62
CA GLN A 156 -13.01 -13.77 -0.85
C GLN A 156 -11.96 -14.14 -1.91
N PHE A 157 -10.80 -13.47 -1.88
CA PHE A 157 -9.82 -13.47 -2.97
C PHE A 157 -9.23 -14.85 -3.29
N ARG A 158 -9.04 -15.73 -2.30
CA ARG A 158 -8.45 -17.07 -2.50
C ARG A 158 -9.22 -17.93 -3.49
N GLY A 159 -10.55 -17.87 -3.46
CA GLY A 159 -11.41 -18.57 -4.42
C GLY A 159 -11.22 -18.04 -5.85
N LYS A 160 -10.99 -16.72 -5.99
CA LYS A 160 -10.76 -16.08 -7.28
C LYS A 160 -9.43 -16.51 -7.90
N ILE A 161 -8.33 -16.58 -7.13
CA ILE A 161 -7.04 -17.07 -7.64
C ILE A 161 -7.16 -18.51 -8.14
N ALA A 162 -7.78 -19.39 -7.35
CA ALA A 162 -7.96 -20.79 -7.71
C ALA A 162 -8.75 -20.93 -9.03
N TYR A 163 -9.78 -20.11 -9.22
CA TYR A 163 -10.53 -20.02 -10.48
C TYR A 163 -9.67 -19.45 -11.62
N TRP A 164 -8.90 -18.38 -11.39
CA TRP A 164 -8.07 -17.75 -12.40
C TRP A 164 -7.00 -18.69 -12.97
N ARG A 165 -6.44 -19.58 -12.13
CA ARG A 165 -5.50 -20.61 -12.58
C ARG A 165 -6.12 -21.61 -13.56
N LYS A 166 -7.44 -21.84 -13.48
CA LYS A 166 -8.17 -22.78 -14.35
C LYS A 166 -8.61 -22.12 -15.67
N SER A 167 -8.81 -20.81 -15.68
CA SER A 167 -9.21 -20.06 -16.88
C SER A 167 -7.98 -19.64 -17.68
N GLY A 168 -7.90 -20.04 -18.96
CA GLY A 168 -6.76 -19.69 -19.83
C GLY A 168 -6.54 -18.17 -19.97
N VAL A 169 -7.63 -17.39 -20.06
CA VAL A 169 -7.55 -15.92 -20.17
C VAL A 169 -7.02 -15.29 -18.88
N GLN A 170 -7.54 -15.69 -17.72
CA GLN A 170 -7.13 -15.11 -16.43
C GLN A 170 -5.73 -15.55 -16.03
N ARG A 171 -5.35 -16.80 -16.34
CA ARG A 171 -3.98 -17.29 -16.17
C ARG A 171 -2.98 -16.45 -16.94
N LYS A 172 -3.27 -16.09 -18.19
CA LYS A 172 -2.40 -15.22 -18.98
C LYS A 172 -2.24 -13.84 -18.35
N LYS A 173 -3.29 -13.27 -17.74
CA LYS A 173 -3.18 -12.01 -16.98
C LYS A 173 -2.27 -12.14 -15.76
N LEU A 174 -2.38 -13.24 -15.01
CA LEU A 174 -1.49 -13.52 -13.88
C LEU A 174 -0.03 -13.67 -14.31
N GLU A 175 0.22 -14.33 -15.46
CA GLU A 175 1.56 -14.47 -16.03
C GLU A 175 2.13 -13.10 -16.44
N LEU A 176 1.32 -12.25 -17.09
CA LEU A 176 1.71 -10.88 -17.43
C LEU A 176 1.98 -10.01 -16.20
N LEU A 177 1.15 -10.12 -15.16
CA LEU A 177 1.37 -9.46 -13.88
C LEU A 177 2.72 -9.87 -13.28
N GLY A 178 3.00 -11.18 -13.23
CA GLY A 178 4.26 -11.70 -12.71
C GLY A 178 5.47 -11.22 -13.50
N GLN A 179 5.40 -11.25 -14.83
CA GLN A 179 6.47 -10.73 -15.70
C GLN A 179 6.72 -9.24 -15.46
N HIS A 180 5.65 -8.45 -15.32
CA HIS A 180 5.75 -7.02 -15.06
C HIS A 180 6.37 -6.73 -13.69
N MET A 181 5.89 -7.39 -12.63
CA MET A 181 6.47 -7.25 -11.28
C MET A 181 7.96 -7.61 -11.26
N MET A 182 8.36 -8.69 -11.95
CA MET A 182 9.77 -9.06 -12.08
C MET A 182 10.59 -8.01 -12.81
N ALA A 183 10.02 -7.34 -13.83
CA ALA A 183 10.69 -6.24 -14.51
C ALA A 183 10.90 -5.05 -13.56
N CYS A 184 9.88 -4.67 -12.79
CA CYS A 184 9.99 -3.60 -11.79
C CYS A 184 11.06 -3.91 -10.73
N PHE A 185 11.13 -5.15 -10.23
CA PHE A 185 12.18 -5.56 -9.28
C PHE A 185 13.58 -5.49 -9.89
N LYS A 186 13.75 -5.85 -11.17
CA LYS A 186 15.03 -5.72 -11.86
C LYS A 186 15.45 -4.25 -11.98
N GLU A 187 14.52 -3.36 -12.34
CA GLU A 187 14.77 -1.93 -12.42
C GLU A 187 15.15 -1.35 -11.05
N ALA A 188 14.40 -1.69 -10.00
CA ALA A 188 14.69 -1.24 -8.64
C ALA A 188 16.05 -1.76 -8.15
N GLY A 189 16.39 -3.02 -8.45
CA GLY A 189 17.69 -3.61 -8.14
C GLY A 189 18.85 -2.91 -8.87
N ALA A 190 18.67 -2.53 -10.14
CA ALA A 190 19.66 -1.78 -10.90
C ALA A 190 19.92 -0.40 -10.29
N LYS A 191 18.87 0.33 -9.89
CA LYS A 191 19.01 1.62 -9.20
C LYS A 191 19.72 1.49 -7.86
N LEU A 192 19.42 0.43 -7.10
CA LEU A 192 20.11 0.17 -5.84
C LEU A 192 21.61 -0.10 -6.05
N GLN A 193 21.95 -0.86 -7.09
CA GLN A 193 23.35 -1.14 -7.45
C GLN A 193 24.12 0.15 -7.80
N GLU A 194 23.51 1.05 -8.56
CA GLU A 194 24.09 2.37 -8.90
C GLU A 194 24.37 3.22 -7.66
N VAL A 195 23.45 3.24 -6.69
CA VAL A 195 23.65 3.93 -5.40
C VAL A 195 24.80 3.29 -4.61
N LEU A 196 24.87 1.96 -4.55
CA LEU A 196 25.93 1.25 -3.84
C LEU A 196 27.32 1.52 -4.45
N GLU A 197 27.41 1.61 -5.77
CA GLU A 197 28.65 1.97 -6.47
C GLU A 197 29.06 3.41 -6.17
N THR A 198 28.11 4.34 -6.08
CA THR A 198 28.39 5.76 -5.78
C THR A 198 28.85 6.00 -4.34
N VAL A 199 28.44 5.14 -3.39
CA VAL A 199 28.81 5.24 -1.96
C VAL A 199 30.08 4.42 -1.64
N GLY A 200 30.48 3.51 -2.53
CA GLY A 200 31.63 2.62 -2.35
C GLY A 200 33.00 3.23 -2.71
N ASP A 201 33.01 4.40 -3.37
CA ASP A 201 34.20 5.22 -3.68
C ASP A 201 34.37 6.38 -2.68
#